data_AF-A0A094KX44-F1
#
_entry.id   AF-A0A094KX44-F1
#
_cell.length_a   1.000
_cell.length_b   1.000
_cell.length_c   1.000
_cell.angle_alpha   90.00
_cell.angle_beta   90.00
_cell.angle_gamma   90.00
#
_symmetry.space_group_name_H-M   'P 1'
#
loop_
_entity.id
_entity.type
_entity.pdbx_description
1 polymer ?
#
loop_
_entity_poly.entity_id
_entity_poly.type
_entity_poly.pdbx_seq_one_letter_code
_entity_poly.pdbx_strand_id
1 'polypeptide(L)'
;MNTTYKRSLITMMLFGILFFYIVISFAIIGPDDYLSTRLNRVVNSLVILIVMLGFGYMILVTNKKSNIIDERDILLQKKATSVGLMLTGIIVFLITIFLFIENEDIGYVNVSWMWVIAYGTFSFSYFVTSTAMVVLYNRDE
;
A
#
# COMPACT_ATOMS: atom_id res chain seq x y z
N MET A 1 8.86 -1.97 -23.90
CA MET A 1 8.68 -1.66 -22.46
C MET A 1 8.44 -2.96 -21.71
N ASN A 2 9.39 -3.32 -20.84
CA ASN A 2 9.43 -4.59 -20.09
C ASN A 2 8.12 -4.79 -19.31
N THR A 3 7.59 -6.03 -19.32
CA THR A 3 6.39 -6.42 -18.58
C THR A 3 6.54 -6.16 -17.09
N THR A 4 7.73 -6.36 -16.52
CA THR A 4 8.04 -6.08 -15.11
C THR A 4 7.87 -4.60 -14.79
N TYR A 5 8.42 -3.71 -15.63
CA TYR A 5 8.27 -2.27 -15.45
C TYR A 5 6.80 -1.82 -15.55
N LYS A 6 6.06 -2.32 -16.55
CA LYS A 6 4.62 -2.05 -16.69
C LYS A 6 3.82 -2.46 -15.45
N ARG A 7 4.08 -3.64 -14.92
CA ARG A 7 3.41 -4.15 -13.72
C ARG A 7 3.70 -3.28 -12.51
N SER A 8 4.95 -2.89 -12.32
CA SER A 8 5.34 -2.00 -11.23
C SER A 8 4.67 -0.64 -11.35
N LEU A 9 4.61 -0.06 -12.55
CA LEU A 9 3.95 1.22 -12.77
C LEU A 9 2.43 1.17 -12.47
N ILE A 10 1.74 0.11 -12.90
CA ILE A 10 0.31 -0.08 -12.59
C ILE A 10 0.12 -0.30 -11.07
N THR A 11 0.97 -1.11 -10.45
CA THR A 11 0.93 -1.39 -9.00
C THR A 11 1.13 -0.09 -8.21
N MET A 12 2.10 0.73 -8.62
CA MET A 12 2.37 2.04 -8.03
C MET A 12 1.16 2.96 -8.08
N MET A 13 0.48 3.04 -9.23
CA MET A 13 -0.73 3.87 -9.35
C MET A 13 -1.88 3.35 -8.49
N LEU A 14 -2.21 2.05 -8.60
CA LEU A 14 -3.33 1.45 -7.88
C LEU A 14 -3.17 1.60 -6.37
N PHE A 15 -2.00 1.25 -5.85
CA PHE A 15 -1.74 1.28 -4.41
C PHE A 15 -1.42 2.67 -3.89
N GLY A 16 -0.84 3.55 -4.73
CA GLY A 16 -0.69 4.96 -4.40
C GLY A 16 -2.06 5.62 -4.20
N ILE A 17 -2.98 5.45 -5.16
CA ILE A 17 -4.35 5.98 -5.04
C ILE A 17 -5.04 5.44 -3.79
N LEU A 18 -4.95 4.13 -3.53
CA LEU A 18 -5.55 3.53 -2.34
C LEU A 18 -4.94 4.08 -1.04
N PHE A 19 -3.61 4.18 -0.97
CA PHE A 19 -2.92 4.69 0.19
C PHE A 19 -3.32 6.14 0.50
N PHE A 20 -3.25 7.03 -0.50
CA PHE A 20 -3.65 8.42 -0.33
C PHE A 20 -5.13 8.56 -0.01
N TYR A 21 -6.01 7.76 -0.62
CA TYR A 21 -7.42 7.73 -0.26
C TYR A 21 -7.62 7.39 1.22
N ILE A 22 -6.98 6.32 1.74
CA ILE A 22 -7.10 5.92 3.15
C ILE A 22 -6.61 7.03 4.07
N VAL A 23 -5.40 7.56 3.82
CA VAL A 23 -4.80 8.59 4.69
C VAL A 23 -5.62 9.87 4.68
N ILE A 24 -6.01 10.37 3.50
CA ILE A 24 -6.74 11.63 3.37
C ILE A 24 -8.16 11.49 3.93
N SER A 25 -8.87 10.41 3.60
CA SER A 25 -10.23 10.19 4.12
C SER A 25 -10.25 10.06 5.64
N PHE A 26 -9.27 9.34 6.21
CA PHE A 26 -9.13 9.23 7.65
C PHE A 26 -8.79 10.57 8.31
N ALA A 27 -7.89 11.35 7.72
CA ALA A 27 -7.53 12.67 8.24
C ALA A 27 -8.69 13.67 8.21
N ILE A 28 -9.58 13.59 7.20
CA ILE A 28 -10.74 14.47 7.07
C ILE A 28 -11.87 14.06 8.03
N ILE A 29 -12.17 12.77 8.13
CA ILE A 29 -13.31 12.27 8.91
C ILE A 29 -12.95 12.17 10.40
N GLY A 30 -11.69 11.86 10.71
CA GLY A 30 -11.21 11.63 12.07
C GLY A 30 -11.50 10.20 12.59
N PRO A 31 -10.79 9.78 13.65
CA PRO A 31 -10.82 8.40 14.15
C PRO A 31 -12.21 7.96 14.65
N ASP A 32 -12.97 8.87 15.28
CA ASP A 32 -14.24 8.53 15.89
C ASP A 32 -15.34 8.29 14.85
N ASP A 33 -15.36 9.08 13.78
CA ASP A 33 -16.40 9.01 12.75
C ASP A 33 -16.07 8.12 11.54
N TYR A 34 -14.81 7.72 11.40
CA TYR A 34 -14.34 6.99 10.21
C TYR A 34 -15.09 5.68 9.97
N LEU A 35 -15.44 4.95 11.03
CA LEU A 35 -16.22 3.70 10.96
C LEU A 35 -17.57 3.77 11.69
N SER A 36 -17.93 4.91 12.29
CA SER A 36 -19.18 5.04 13.06
C SER A 36 -20.39 4.83 12.15
N THR A 37 -20.40 5.46 10.98
CA THR A 37 -21.52 5.39 10.04
C THR A 37 -21.48 4.11 9.19
N ARG A 38 -22.66 3.57 8.88
CA ARG A 38 -22.79 2.42 7.95
C ARG A 38 -22.26 2.77 6.56
N LEU A 39 -22.50 4.00 6.11
CA LEU A 39 -22.08 4.46 4.80
C LEU A 39 -20.54 4.48 4.69
N ASN A 40 -19.83 5.08 5.65
CA ASN A 40 -18.36 5.14 5.61
C ASN A 40 -17.74 3.75 5.60
N ARG A 41 -18.26 2.82 6.41
CA ARG A 41 -17.81 1.42 6.41
C ARG A 41 -17.97 0.74 5.05
N VAL A 42 -19.13 0.90 4.42
CA VAL A 42 -19.42 0.30 3.11
C VAL A 42 -18.53 0.92 2.04
N VAL A 43 -18.42 2.25 1.99
CA VAL A 43 -17.60 2.95 0.99
C VAL A 43 -16.12 2.54 1.12
N ASN A 44 -15.55 2.58 2.32
CA ASN A 44 -14.15 2.18 2.53
C ASN A 44 -13.91 0.72 2.13
N SER A 45 -14.83 -0.18 2.49
CA SER A 45 -14.72 -1.61 2.12
C SER A 45 -14.78 -1.80 0.60
N LEU A 46 -15.68 -1.09 -0.09
CA LEU A 46 -15.82 -1.18 -1.55
C LEU A 46 -14.59 -0.63 -2.27
N VAL A 47 -14.04 0.50 -1.83
CA VAL A 47 -12.82 1.08 -2.44
C VAL A 47 -11.65 0.09 -2.33
N ILE A 48 -11.41 -0.48 -1.15
CA ILE A 48 -10.36 -1.50 -0.95
C ILE A 48 -10.62 -2.70 -1.86
N LEU A 49 -11.86 -3.21 -1.89
CA LEU A 49 -12.22 -4.37 -2.72
C LEU A 49 -11.97 -4.11 -4.22
N ILE A 50 -12.36 -2.94 -4.74
CA ILE A 50 -12.16 -2.58 -6.14
C ILE A 50 -10.67 -2.57 -6.50
N VAL A 51 -9.82 -2.00 -5.65
CA VAL A 51 -8.37 -1.98 -5.87
C VAL A 51 -7.79 -3.39 -5.82
N MET A 52 -8.26 -4.24 -4.90
CA MET A 52 -7.83 -5.65 -4.82
C MET A 52 -8.23 -6.45 -6.06
N LEU A 53 -9.45 -6.28 -6.54
CA LEU A 53 -9.91 -6.92 -7.76
C LEU A 53 -9.12 -6.44 -8.98
N GLY A 54 -8.84 -5.13 -9.07
CA GLY A 54 -8.01 -4.55 -10.12
C GLY A 54 -6.58 -5.11 -10.12
N PHE A 55 -5.98 -5.22 -8.93
CA PHE A 55 -4.66 -5.83 -8.76
C PHE A 55 -4.66 -7.32 -9.14
N GLY A 56 -5.64 -8.09 -8.68
CA GLY A 56 -5.80 -9.49 -9.03
C GLY A 56 -5.98 -9.72 -10.53
N TYR A 57 -6.82 -8.92 -11.18
CA TYR A 57 -7.01 -8.94 -12.62
C TYR A 57 -5.70 -8.63 -13.38
N MET A 58 -4.96 -7.61 -12.94
CA MET A 58 -3.65 -7.28 -13.52
C MET A 58 -2.68 -8.47 -13.45
N ILE A 59 -2.61 -9.16 -12.31
CA ILE A 59 -1.76 -10.36 -12.17
C ILE A 59 -2.21 -11.44 -13.16
N LEU A 60 -3.51 -11.75 -13.25
CA LEU A 60 -4.02 -12.78 -14.14
C LEU A 60 -3.70 -12.51 -15.60
N VAL A 61 -3.82 -11.26 -16.05
CA VAL A 61 -3.55 -10.88 -17.45
C VAL A 61 -2.04 -10.88 -17.76
N THR A 62 -1.22 -10.50 -16.79
CA THR A 62 0.23 -10.33 -17.00
C THR A 62 1.04 -11.58 -16.70
N ASN A 63 0.50 -12.56 -15.97
CA ASN A 63 1.21 -13.78 -15.58
C ASN A 63 1.14 -14.86 -16.69
N LYS A 64 1.78 -14.59 -17.84
CA LYS A 64 1.88 -15.55 -18.95
C LYS A 64 3.20 -16.32 -18.88
N LYS A 65 3.16 -17.65 -19.12
CA LYS A 65 4.35 -18.54 -19.16
C LYS A 65 5.43 -18.11 -20.16
N SER A 66 5.07 -17.31 -21.16
CA SER A 66 5.99 -16.79 -22.18
C SER A 66 6.81 -15.58 -21.73
N ASN A 67 6.57 -15.03 -20.54
CA ASN A 67 7.37 -13.93 -20.03
C ASN A 67 8.74 -14.44 -19.63
N ILE A 68 9.76 -14.05 -20.40
CA ILE A 68 11.16 -14.27 -20.06
C ILE A 68 11.45 -13.36 -18.86
N ILE A 69 11.81 -13.96 -17.72
CA ILE A 69 12.25 -13.22 -16.53
C ILE A 69 13.74 -12.97 -16.69
N ASP A 70 14.12 -11.70 -16.75
CA ASP A 70 15.52 -11.27 -16.79
C ASP A 70 16.13 -11.37 -15.38
N GLU A 71 17.39 -11.83 -15.26
CA GLU A 71 18.13 -11.81 -13.99
C GLU A 71 18.21 -10.41 -13.39
N ARG A 72 18.27 -9.37 -14.26
CA ARG A 72 18.21 -7.97 -13.85
C ARG A 72 16.92 -7.66 -13.09
N ASP A 73 15.77 -8.13 -13.59
CA ASP A 73 14.47 -7.87 -12.96
C ASP A 73 14.41 -8.45 -11.55
N ILE A 74 15.05 -9.61 -11.33
CA ILE A 74 15.13 -10.26 -10.02
C ILE A 74 15.96 -9.42 -9.05
N LEU A 75 17.12 -8.90 -9.49
CA LEU A 75 17.98 -8.06 -8.66
C LEU A 75 17.29 -6.74 -8.28
N LEU A 76 16.64 -6.10 -9.25
CA LEU A 76 15.88 -4.88 -9.02
C LEU A 76 14.71 -5.13 -8.06
N GLN A 77 13.97 -6.22 -8.23
CA GLN A 77 12.87 -6.59 -7.35
C GLN A 77 13.35 -6.83 -5.91
N LYS A 78 14.50 -7.50 -5.72
CA LYS A 78 15.10 -7.70 -4.39
C LYS A 78 15.43 -6.36 -3.72
N LYS A 79 16.13 -5.46 -4.41
CA LYS A 79 16.46 -4.12 -3.90
C LYS A 79 15.21 -3.32 -3.55
N ALA A 80 14.23 -3.29 -4.45
CA ALA A 80 12.96 -2.59 -4.24
C ALA A 80 12.19 -3.14 -3.04
N THR A 81 12.16 -4.47 -2.87
CA THR A 81 11.51 -5.14 -1.73
C THR A 81 12.20 -4.79 -0.42
N SER A 82 13.54 -4.78 -0.37
CA SER A 82 14.29 -4.38 0.84
C SER A 82 13.99 -2.93 1.24
N VAL A 83 13.96 -2.01 0.27
CA VAL A 83 13.59 -0.60 0.52
C VAL A 83 12.14 -0.49 1.00
N GLY A 84 11.21 -1.18 0.34
CA GLY A 84 9.80 -1.20 0.71
C GLY A 84 9.57 -1.70 2.12
N LEU A 85 10.18 -2.83 2.50
CA LEU A 85 10.09 -3.38 3.86
C LEU A 85 10.66 -2.41 4.91
N MET A 86 11.83 -1.82 4.65
CA MET A 86 12.46 -0.87 5.56
C MET A 86 11.55 0.35 5.80
N LEU A 87 11.08 0.99 4.74
CA LEU A 87 10.23 2.18 4.85
C LEU A 87 8.87 1.86 5.48
N THR A 88 8.27 0.72 5.13
CA THR A 88 7.02 0.26 5.74
C THR A 88 7.21 0.05 7.24
N GLY A 89 8.30 -0.63 7.65
CA GLY A 89 8.61 -0.89 9.05
C GLY A 89 8.80 0.39 9.86
N ILE A 90 9.52 1.37 9.31
CA ILE A 90 9.71 2.69 9.94
C ILE A 90 8.36 3.38 10.16
N ILE A 91 7.49 3.43 9.14
CA ILE A 91 6.18 4.08 9.28
C ILE A 91 5.30 3.38 10.30
N VAL A 92 5.21 2.04 10.26
CA VAL A 92 4.41 1.28 11.22
C VAL A 92 4.91 1.50 12.63
N PHE A 93 6.23 1.49 12.83
CA PHE A 93 6.86 1.77 14.12
C PHE A 93 6.48 3.16 14.64
N LEU A 94 6.61 4.19 13.81
CA LEU A 94 6.27 5.56 14.19
C LEU A 94 4.78 5.71 14.52
N ILE A 95 3.89 5.13 13.70
CA ILE A 95 2.43 5.15 13.96
C ILE A 95 2.11 4.43 15.27
N THR A 96 2.74 3.29 15.53
CA THR A 96 2.47 2.51 16.75
C THR A 96 2.93 3.25 18.00
N ILE A 97 4.10 3.88 17.97
CA ILE A 97 4.57 4.74 19.07
C ILE A 97 3.63 5.92 19.28
N PHE A 98 3.22 6.59 18.19
CA PHE A 98 2.29 7.70 18.26
C PHE A 98 0.97 7.28 18.93
N LEU A 99 0.40 6.14 18.52
CA LEU A 99 -0.82 5.63 19.12
C LEU A 99 -0.66 5.24 20.58
N PHE A 100 0.51 4.69 20.95
CA PHE A 100 0.81 4.38 22.34
C PHE A 100 0.81 5.65 23.20
N ILE A 101 1.56 6.68 22.79
CA ILE A 101 1.67 7.95 23.54
C ILE A 101 0.31 8.64 23.67
N GLU A 102 -0.45 8.74 22.57
CA GLU A 102 -1.74 9.45 22.58
C GLU A 102 -2.85 8.72 23.34
N ASN A 103 -2.75 7.41 23.50
CA ASN A 103 -3.79 6.59 24.14
C ASN A 103 -3.30 5.97 25.46
N GLU A 104 -2.17 6.42 26.01
CA GLU A 104 -1.56 5.87 27.23
C GLU A 104 -2.53 5.99 28.42
N ASP A 105 -3.11 7.18 28.62
CA ASP A 105 -4.03 7.45 29.73
C ASP A 105 -5.38 6.73 29.60
N ILE A 106 -5.80 6.50 28.36
CA ILE A 106 -7.14 5.97 28.02
C ILE A 106 -7.11 4.43 28.04
N GLY A 107 -5.96 3.81 27.76
CA GLY A 107 -5.75 2.37 27.81
C GLY A 107 -6.40 1.57 26.68
N TYR A 108 -6.97 2.23 25.67
CA TYR A 108 -7.53 1.60 24.47
C TYR A 108 -7.32 2.48 23.23
N VAL A 109 -7.28 1.85 22.05
CA VAL A 109 -7.14 2.54 20.76
C VAL A 109 -8.43 2.39 19.96
N ASN A 110 -8.91 3.48 19.35
CA ASN A 110 -10.09 3.44 18.49
C ASN A 110 -9.90 2.44 17.32
N VAL A 111 -10.90 1.58 17.09
CA VAL A 111 -10.89 0.54 16.05
C VAL A 111 -10.62 1.08 14.64
N SER A 112 -10.97 2.33 14.36
CA SER A 112 -10.68 2.98 13.08
C SER A 112 -9.18 3.07 12.79
N TRP A 113 -8.34 3.22 13.82
CA TRP A 113 -6.89 3.16 13.66
C TRP A 113 -6.41 1.79 13.22
N MET A 114 -7.04 0.71 13.67
CA MET A 114 -6.70 -0.65 13.23
C MET A 114 -6.96 -0.82 11.73
N TRP A 115 -8.03 -0.20 11.22
CA TRP A 115 -8.33 -0.17 9.79
C TRP A 115 -7.26 0.57 8.99
N VAL A 116 -6.88 1.77 9.44
CA VAL A 116 -5.84 2.57 8.80
C VAL A 116 -4.49 1.88 8.84
N ILE A 117 -4.11 1.29 9.98
CA ILE A 117 -2.85 0.57 10.09
C ILE A 117 -2.86 -0.64 9.16
N ALA A 118 -3.89 -1.47 9.18
CA ALA A 118 -3.92 -2.68 8.36
C ALA A 118 -3.86 -2.36 6.85
N TYR A 119 -4.82 -1.57 6.37
CA TYR A 119 -4.95 -1.30 4.94
C TYR A 119 -3.99 -0.21 4.45
N GLY A 120 -3.66 0.77 5.29
CA GLY A 120 -2.67 1.80 5.01
C GLY A 120 -1.27 1.23 4.94
N THR A 121 -0.85 0.36 5.87
CA THR A 121 0.46 -0.30 5.82
C THR A 121 0.61 -1.14 4.57
N PHE A 122 -0.40 -1.96 4.29
CA PHE A 122 -0.41 -2.80 3.10
C PHE A 122 -0.33 -1.96 1.81
N SER A 123 -1.20 -0.95 1.66
CA SER A 123 -1.17 -0.08 0.47
C SER A 123 0.12 0.71 0.33
N PHE A 124 0.65 1.25 1.44
CA PHE A 124 1.94 1.94 1.47
C PHE A 124 3.08 1.03 1.05
N SER A 125 3.12 -0.21 1.56
CA SER A 125 4.17 -1.17 1.25
C SER A 125 4.23 -1.49 -0.24
N TYR A 126 3.09 -1.77 -0.86
CA TYR A 126 3.00 -1.99 -2.31
C TYR A 126 3.37 -0.74 -3.10
N PHE A 127 2.88 0.43 -2.67
CA PHE A 127 3.18 1.70 -3.32
C PHE A 127 4.68 2.01 -3.31
N VAL A 128 5.34 1.94 -2.17
CA VAL A 128 6.77 2.24 -2.05
C VAL A 128 7.63 1.21 -2.76
N THR A 129 7.33 -0.08 -2.63
CA THR A 129 8.08 -1.14 -3.32
C THR A 129 8.01 -0.95 -4.84
N SER A 130 6.82 -0.69 -5.36
CA SER A 130 6.63 -0.47 -6.81
C SER A 130 7.22 0.85 -7.28
N THR A 131 7.17 1.91 -6.47
CA THR A 131 7.86 3.18 -6.73
C THR A 131 9.37 2.97 -6.81
N ALA A 132 9.96 2.29 -5.83
CA ALA A 132 11.39 1.98 -5.82
C ALA A 132 11.78 1.17 -7.06
N MET A 133 10.96 0.19 -7.46
CA MET A 133 11.18 -0.58 -8.68
C MET A 133 11.17 0.32 -9.92
N VAL A 134 10.19 1.22 -10.07
CA VAL A 134 10.10 2.16 -11.20
C VAL A 134 11.31 3.09 -11.25
N VAL A 135 11.71 3.66 -10.10
CA VAL A 135 12.86 4.56 -10.00
C VAL A 135 14.17 3.85 -10.34
N LEU A 136 14.39 2.65 -9.79
CA LEU A 136 15.60 1.86 -10.08
C LEU A 136 15.65 1.43 -11.55
N TYR A 137 14.51 1.08 -12.15
CA TYR A 137 14.44 0.71 -13.55
C TYR A 137 14.89 1.85 -14.47
N ASN A 138 14.45 3.09 -14.19
CA ASN A 138 14.79 4.28 -14.98
C ASN A 138 16.21 4.84 -14.71
N ARG A 139 16.82 4.51 -13.57
CA ARG A 139 18.17 4.97 -13.22
C ARG A 139 19.28 4.13 -13.87
N ASP A 140 18.99 2.87 -14.13
CA ASP A 140 19.91 1.89 -14.71
C ASP A 140 19.67 1.72 -16.24
N GLU A 141 19.04 2.70 -16.91
CA GLU A 141 19.01 2.86 -18.38
C GLU A 141 20.20 3.71 -18.86
#